data_AF-A0A7J3WTN2-F1
#
_entry.id   AF-A0A7J3WTN2-F1
#
_cell.length_a   1.000
_cell.length_b   1.000
_cell.length_c   1.000
_cell.angle_alpha   90.00
_cell.angle_beta   90.00
_cell.angle_gamma   90.00
#
_symmetry.space_group_name_H-M   'P 1'
#
loop_
_entity.id
_entity.type
_entity.pdbx_description
1 polymer ?
#
loop_
_entity_poly.entity_id
_entity_poly.type
_entity_poly.pdbx_seq_one_letter_code
_entity_poly.pdbx_strand_id
1 'polypeptide(L)' 'MSDSEKADIVVGILCKNVEATILHVMNVVNDGLHRYFSEHKKAMVVSDGYSSDRTKELAELFQPYEGVKKIIT' A
#
# COMPACT_ATOMS: atom_id res chain seq x y z
N MET A 1 -15.11 16.57 -12.73
CA MET A 1 -14.40 15.49 -12.01
C MET A 1 -13.63 14.71 -13.07
N SER A 2 -12.31 14.85 -13.12
CA SER A 2 -11.49 14.18 -14.15
C SER A 2 -11.24 12.72 -13.79
N ASP A 3 -11.21 11.84 -14.79
CA ASP A 3 -10.99 10.38 -14.69
C ASP A 3 -9.60 9.95 -14.15
N SER A 4 -8.89 10.87 -13.49
CA SER A 4 -7.56 10.70 -12.88
C SER A 4 -7.59 10.07 -11.49
N GLU A 5 -8.77 9.84 -10.89
CA GLU A 5 -8.89 9.37 -9.50
C GLU A 5 -9.30 7.89 -9.32
N LYS A 6 -9.68 7.20 -10.40
CA LYS A 6 -10.13 5.80 -10.30
C LYS A 6 -8.95 4.85 -10.49
N ALA A 7 -8.67 4.08 -9.44
CA ALA A 7 -7.85 2.88 -9.55
C ALA A 7 -8.74 1.72 -10.01
N ASP A 8 -8.23 0.91 -10.93
CA ASP A 8 -8.89 -0.33 -11.37
C ASP A 8 -8.79 -1.39 -10.26
N ILE A 9 -7.68 -1.37 -9.51
CA ILE A 9 -7.40 -2.30 -8.42
C ILE A 9 -6.96 -1.52 -7.18
N VAL A 10 -7.59 -1.83 -6.06
CA VAL A 10 -7.21 -1.32 -4.73
C VAL A 10 -6.97 -2.50 -3.81
N VAL A 11 -5.79 -2.54 -3.19
CA VAL A 11 -5.48 -3.51 -2.12
C VAL A 11 -5.47 -2.77 -0.79
N GLY A 12 -6.45 -3.08 0.07
CA GLY A 12 -6.47 -2.60 1.44
C GLY A 12 -5.60 -3.47 2.34
N ILE A 13 -4.77 -2.84 3.17
CA ILE A 13 -3.89 -3.49 4.14
C ILE A 13 -4.25 -2.93 5.52
N LEU A 14 -5.05 -3.68 6.29
CA LEU A 14 -5.48 -3.29 7.64
C LEU A 14 -4.40 -3.71 8.64
N CYS A 15 -3.89 -2.75 9.42
CA CYS A 15 -2.76 -2.94 10.31
C CYS A 15 -3.09 -2.41 11.71
N LYS A 16 -2.50 -3.03 12.74
CA LYS A 16 -2.47 -2.50 14.11
C LYS A 16 -1.33 -3.13 14.89
N ASN A 17 -0.33 -2.34 15.25
CA ASN A 17 0.84 -2.77 16.02
C ASN A 17 1.58 -3.97 15.40
N VAL A 18 1.93 -3.86 14.12
CA VAL A 18 2.56 -4.91 13.29
C VAL A 18 3.92 -4.47 12.73
N GLU A 19 4.68 -3.68 13.49
CA GLU A 19 5.99 -3.12 13.10
C GLU A 19 6.91 -4.18 12.46
N ALA A 20 6.95 -5.39 13.03
CA ALA A 20 7.83 -6.46 12.58
C ALA A 20 7.47 -7.05 11.20
N THR A 21 6.23 -6.88 10.71
CA THR A 21 5.74 -7.58 9.51
C THR A 21 5.25 -6.65 8.41
N ILE A 22 4.94 -5.39 8.71
CA ILE A 22 4.28 -4.47 7.77
C ILE A 22 5.05 -4.32 6.45
N LEU A 23 6.37 -4.16 6.52
CA LEU A 23 7.21 -4.00 5.32
C LEU A 23 7.16 -5.23 4.40
N HIS A 24 7.12 -6.43 4.98
CA HIS A 24 7.02 -7.67 4.21
C HIS A 24 5.68 -7.77 3.48
N VAL A 25 4.57 -7.49 4.18
CA VAL A 25 3.23 -7.50 3.58
C VAL A 25 3.12 -6.48 2.44
N MET A 26 3.59 -5.24 2.68
CA MET A 26 3.59 -4.20 1.64
C MET A 26 4.45 -4.61 0.44
N ASN A 27 5.60 -5.24 0.65
CA ASN A 27 6.45 -5.73 -0.43
C ASN A 27 5.74 -6.81 -1.27
N VAL A 28 5.09 -7.79 -0.63
CA VAL A 28 4.36 -8.84 -1.35
C VAL A 28 3.20 -8.27 -2.17
N VAL A 29 2.46 -7.30 -1.62
CA VAL A 29 1.41 -6.60 -2.35
C VAL A 29 1.99 -5.81 -3.53
N ASN A 30 3.07 -5.06 -3.32
CA ASN A 30 3.76 -4.30 -4.37
C ASN A 30 4.23 -5.22 -5.52
N ASP A 31 4.87 -6.33 -5.18
CA ASP A 31 5.33 -7.35 -6.11
C ASP A 31 4.18 -7.95 -6.92
N GLY A 32 3.08 -8.33 -6.26
CA GLY A 32 1.91 -8.89 -6.95
C GLY A 32 1.26 -7.89 -7.90
N LEU A 33 1.05 -6.66 -7.44
CA LEU A 33 0.50 -5.57 -8.24
C LEU A 33 1.37 -5.23 -9.45
N HIS A 34 2.70 -5.25 -9.29
CA HIS A 34 3.62 -4.96 -10.38
C HIS A 34 3.69 -6.10 -11.39
N ARG A 35 3.80 -7.36 -10.94
CA ARG A 35 3.99 -8.53 -11.82
C ARG A 35 2.74 -8.93 -12.60
N TYR A 36 1.57 -8.88 -11.97
CA TYR A 36 0.34 -9.43 -12.58
C TYR A 36 -0.60 -8.36 -13.14
N PHE A 37 -0.41 -7.10 -12.75
CA PHE A 37 -1.30 -6.01 -13.12
C PHE A 37 -0.51 -4.77 -13.61
N SER A 38 0.54 -4.98 -14.41
CA SER A 38 1.40 -3.89 -14.93
C SER A 38 0.59 -2.79 -15.62
N GLU A 39 -0.38 -3.17 -16.45
CA GLU A 39 -1.17 -2.27 -17.30
C GLU A 39 -2.36 -1.59 -16.60
N HIS A 40 -2.62 -1.91 -15.33
CA HIS A 40 -3.78 -1.39 -14.59
C HIS A 40 -3.38 -0.24 -13.67
N LYS A 41 -4.29 0.74 -13.49
CA LYS A 41 -4.15 1.75 -12.45
C LYS A 41 -4.39 1.08 -11.10
N LYS A 42 -3.37 1.08 -10.24
CA LYS A 42 -3.37 0.31 -9.00
C LYS A 42 -2.95 1.12 -7.80
N ALA A 43 -3.58 0.81 -6.66
CA ALA A 43 -3.27 1.43 -5.39
C ALA A 43 -3.17 0.40 -4.27
N MET A 44 -2.25 0.63 -3.34
CA MET A 44 -2.26 0.03 -2.01
C MET A 44 -2.69 1.08 -0.99
N VAL A 45 -3.61 0.71 -0.10
CA VAL A 45 -4.12 1.57 0.97
C VAL A 45 -3.82 0.89 2.29
N VAL A 46 -2.93 1.47 3.08
CA VAL A 46 -2.59 0.97 4.42
C VAL A 46 -3.43 1.73 5.43
N SER A 47 -4.24 1.02 6.20
CA SER A 47 -4.93 1.58 7.36
C SER A 47 -4.12 1.25 8.60
N ASP A 48 -3.61 2.26 9.28
CA ASP A 48 -2.72 2.10 10.44
C ASP A 48 -3.46 1.66 11.71
N GLY A 49 -4.78 1.83 11.77
CA GLY A 49 -5.59 1.39 12.91
C GLY A 49 -5.23 2.07 14.24
N TYR A 50 -4.61 3.25 14.18
CA TYR A 50 -4.04 3.99 15.31
C TYR A 50 -2.99 3.16 16.06
N SER A 51 -2.00 2.66 15.34
CA SER A 51 -0.89 1.91 15.94
C SER A 51 -0.09 2.82 16.88
N SER A 52 0.39 2.23 17.97
CA SER A 52 1.24 2.89 18.96
C SER A 52 2.73 2.52 18.81
N ASP A 53 3.04 1.57 17.93
CA ASP A 53 4.40 1.20 17.53
C ASP A 53 4.80 1.92 16.23
N ARG A 54 5.89 1.51 15.58
CA ARG A 54 6.38 2.17 14.35
C ARG A 54 5.69 1.68 13.07
N THR A 55 4.56 0.98 13.15
CA THR A 55 3.83 0.47 11.97
C THR A 55 3.59 1.58 10.93
N LYS A 56 3.02 2.71 11.37
CA LYS A 56 2.76 3.86 10.49
C LYS A 56 4.01 4.43 9.86
N GLU A 57 5.04 4.67 10.67
CA GLU A 57 6.33 5.24 10.25
C GLU A 57 6.97 4.37 9.16
N LEU A 58 7.02 3.06 9.37
CA LEU A 58 7.57 2.11 8.40
C LEU A 58 6.75 2.08 7.10
N ALA A 59 5.42 2.14 7.20
CA ALA A 59 4.56 2.19 6.02
C ALA A 59 4.72 3.51 5.23
N GLU A 60 4.95 4.63 5.90
CA GLU A 60 5.23 5.94 5.28
C GLU A 60 6.57 5.95 4.55
N LEU A 61 7.60 5.31 5.09
CA LEU A 61 8.94 5.23 4.48
C LEU A 61 9.00 4.31 3.25
N PHE A 62 8.15 3.28 3.19
CA PHE A 62 8.13 2.31 2.09
C PHE A 62 7.94 2.97 0.71
N GLN A 63 8.82 2.71 -0.24
CA GLN A 63 8.69 3.23 -1.61
C GLN A 63 8.12 2.14 -2.53
N PRO A 64 6.89 2.30 -3.04
CA PRO A 64 6.31 1.33 -3.96
C PRO A 64 7.00 1.39 -5.33
N TYR A 65 6.77 0.38 -6.16
CA TYR A 65 7.24 0.41 -7.55
C TYR A 65 6.50 1.47 -8.36
N GLU A 66 7.11 1.88 -9.47
CA GLU A 66 6.50 2.84 -10.40
C GLU A 66 5.10 2.36 -10.84
N GLY A 67 4.15 3.29 -10.85
CA GLY A 67 2.75 3.02 -11.20
C GLY A 67 1.89 2.42 -10.08
N VAL A 68 2.43 2.11 -8.90
CA VAL A 68 1.65 1.71 -7.72
C VAL A 68 1.46 2.92 -6.79
N LYS A 69 0.23 3.42 -6.69
CA LYS A 69 -0.09 4.51 -5.75
C LYS A 69 -0.14 3.96 -4.31
N LYS A 70 0.53 4.64 -3.37
CA LYS A 70 0.46 4.33 -1.93
C LYS A 70 -0.37 5.39 -1.21
N ILE A 71 -1.30 4.95 -0.36
CA ILE A 71 -2.11 5.80 0.52
C ILE A 71 -2.01 5.23 1.93
N ILE A 72 -1.75 6.08 2.92
CA ILE A 72 -1.73 5.73 4.34
C ILE A 72 -2.88 6.49 5.03
N THR A 73 -3.69 5.79 5.82
CA THR A 73 -4.86 6.36 6.53
C THR A 73 -4.89 5.97 8.00
#